data_AF-A0A0H5Q118-F1
#
_entry.id   AF-A0A0H5Q118-F1
#
_cell.length_a   1.000
_cell.length_b   1.000
_cell.length_c   1.000
_cell.angle_alpha   90.00
_cell.angle_beta   90.00
_cell.angle_gamma   90.00
#
_symmetry.space_group_name_H-M   'P 1'
#
loop_
_entity.id
_entity.type
_entity.pdbx_description
1 polymer ?
#
loop_
_entity_poly.entity_id
_entity_poly.type
_entity_poly.pdbx_seq_one_letter_code
_entity_poly.pdbx_strand_id
1 'polypeptide(L)' 'MKKYGVEVVDRPKIRPIKELDLTGKEGEEIIKLLTKKILIRHEKTFKRLSNM' A
#
# COMPACT_ATOMS: atom_id res chain seq x y z
N MET A 1 27.71 -33.57 7.10
CA MET A 1 26.96 -33.16 5.89
C MET A 1 25.67 -32.50 6.35
N LYS A 2 25.33 -31.29 5.86
CA LYS A 2 24.01 -30.69 6.15
C LYS A 2 22.92 -31.57 5.51
N LYS A 3 21.74 -31.65 6.12
CA LYS A 3 20.61 -32.57 5.82
C LYS A 3 20.26 -32.76 4.32
N TYR A 4 20.64 -31.82 3.46
CA TYR A 4 20.31 -31.81 2.03
C TYR A 4 21.54 -31.76 1.10
N GLY A 5 22.77 -31.96 1.59
CA GLY A 5 23.97 -31.98 0.74
C GLY A 5 24.35 -30.63 0.11
N VAL A 6 23.72 -29.53 0.53
CA VAL A 6 23.98 -28.17 0.03
C VAL A 6 24.66 -27.32 1.11
N GLU A 7 25.63 -26.51 0.69
CA GLU A 7 26.27 -25.51 1.54
C GLU A 7 25.32 -24.32 1.77
N VAL A 8 25.11 -23.96 3.03
CA VAL A 8 24.33 -22.76 3.38
C VAL A 8 25.25 -21.57 3.18
N VAL A 9 24.99 -20.81 2.13
CA VAL A 9 25.62 -19.52 1.86
C VAL A 9 24.89 -18.41 2.60
N ASP A 10 25.65 -17.47 3.18
CA ASP A 10 25.07 -16.28 3.79
C ASP A 10 24.55 -15.35 2.69
N ARG A 11 23.29 -14.96 2.81
CA ARG A 11 22.60 -14.09 1.86
C ARG A 11 22.48 -12.69 2.46
N PRO A 12 22.71 -11.62 1.68
CA PRO A 12 22.46 -10.26 2.16
C PRO A 12 20.97 -10.11 2.52
N LYS A 13 20.71 -9.53 3.69
CA LYS A 13 19.35 -9.26 4.15
C LYS A 13 18.79 -8.04 3.41
N ILE A 14 18.06 -8.28 2.32
CA ILE A 14 17.37 -7.22 1.59
C ILE A 14 16.20 -6.73 2.47
N ARG A 15 16.28 -5.47 2.91
CA ARG A 15 15.17 -4.82 3.60
C ARG A 15 14.14 -4.37 2.56
N PRO A 16 12.85 -4.70 2.72
CA PRO A 16 11.84 -4.15 1.84
C PRO A 16 11.76 -2.63 2.06
N ILE A 17 12.00 -1.87 1.01
CA ILE A 17 11.71 -0.43 1.00
C ILE A 17 10.23 -0.33 0.65
N LYS A 18 9.39 -0.04 1.65
CA LYS A 18 7.98 0.27 1.42
C LYS A 18 7.85 1.77 1.29
N GLU A 19 8.22 2.31 0.13
CA GLU A 19 7.99 3.71 -0.19
C GLU A 19 6.71 3.80 -1.03
N LEU A 20 5.72 4.53 -0.51
CA LEU A 20 4.50 4.84 -1.26
C LEU A 20 4.71 6.20 -1.92
N ASP A 21 5.08 6.18 -3.21
CA ASP A 21 5.18 7.39 -4.01
C ASP A 21 3.81 7.74 -4.60
N LEU A 22 3.34 8.96 -4.31
CA LEU A 22 2.07 9.48 -4.79
C LEU A 22 2.24 10.53 -5.91
N THR A 23 3.47 10.84 -6.31
CA THR A 23 3.80 11.95 -7.22
C THR A 23 3.68 11.60 -8.72
N GLY A 24 3.39 10.33 -9.04
CA GLY A 24 3.19 9.84 -10.40
C GLY A 24 1.73 9.49 -10.75
N LYS A 25 1.51 9.06 -11.99
CA LYS A 25 0.18 8.61 -12.47
C LYS A 25 -0.41 7.47 -11.64
N GLU A 26 0.43 6.52 -11.22
CA GLU A 26 0.01 5.42 -10.34
C GLU A 26 -0.44 5.95 -8.97
N GLY A 27 0.28 6.93 -8.43
CA GLY A 27 -0.10 7.64 -7.21
C GLY A 27 -1.46 8.34 -7.32
N GLU A 28 -1.69 9.01 -8.45
CA GLU A 28 -2.97 9.65 -8.75
C GLU A 28 -4.12 8.63 -8.81
N GLU A 29 -3.92 7.48 -9.45
CA GLU A 29 -4.92 6.41 -9.50
C GLU A 29 -5.20 5.83 -8.11
N ILE A 30 -4.18 5.64 -7.28
CA ILE A 30 -4.31 5.20 -5.88
C ILE A 30 -5.18 6.19 -5.11
N ILE A 31 -4.90 7.49 -5.22
CA ILE A 31 -5.68 8.54 -4.55
C ILE A 31 -7.14 8.50 -5.02
N LYS A 32 -7.38 8.49 -6.34
CA LYS A 32 -8.74 8.43 -6.91
C LYS A 32 -9.53 7.24 -6.38
N LEU A 33 -8.91 6.06 -6.36
CA LEU A 33 -9.55 4.83 -5.93
C LEU A 33 -9.84 4.82 -4.42
N LEU A 34 -8.90 5.29 -3.60
CA LEU A 34 -9.09 5.41 -2.16
C LEU A 34 -10.15 6.46 -1.81
N THR A 35 -10.12 7.63 -2.45
CA THR A 35 -11.13 8.67 -2.28
C THR A 35 -12.52 8.15 -2.62
N LYS A 36 -12.68 7.44 -3.75
CA LYS A 36 -13.96 6.82 -4.12
C LYS A 36 -14.45 5.84 -3.05
N LYS A 37 -13.57 4.99 -2.53
CA LYS A 37 -13.92 4.05 -1.45
C LYS A 37 -14.36 4.77 -0.17
N ILE A 38 -13.67 5.84 0.20
CA ILE A 38 -13.98 6.64 1.39
C ILE A 38 -15.36 7.30 1.24
N LEU A 39 -15.65 7.91 0.09
CA LEU A 39 -16.94 8.55 -0.18
C LEU A 39 -18.10 7.56 -0.09
N ILE A 40 -17.94 6.37 -0.69
CA ILE A 40 -18.95 5.31 -0.64
C ILE A 40 -19.14 4.80 0.80
N ARG A 41 -18.05 4.54 1.51
CA ARG A 41 -18.11 3.98 2.88
C ARG A 41 -18.73 4.96 3.87
N HIS A 42 -18.51 6.25 3.69
CA HIS A 42 -18.89 7.30 4.65
C HIS A 42 -19.90 8.29 4.09
N GLU A 43 -20.79 7.86 3.20
CA GLU A 43 -21.77 8.70 2.52
C GLU A 43 -22.57 9.59 3.51
N LYS A 44 -23.10 9.00 4.59
CA LYS A 44 -23.87 9.75 5.61
C LYS A 44 -23.06 10.85 6.29
N THR A 45 -21.78 10.60 6.54
CA THR A 45 -20.88 11.58 7.16
C THR A 45 -20.65 12.75 6.22
N PHE A 46 -20.35 12.49 4.96
CA PHE A 46 -20.16 13.53 3.95
C PHE A 46 -21.45 14.31 3.67
N LYS A 47 -22.61 13.64 3.65
CA LYS A 47 -23.92 14.29 3.54
C LYS A 47 -24.23 15.20 4.73
N ARG A 48 -23.79 14.84 5.94
CA ARG A 48 -23.93 15.72 7.11
C ARG A 48 -23.00 16.93 7.00
N LEU A 49 -21.76 16.70 6.60
CA LEU A 49 -20.76 17.76 6.40
C LEU A 49 -21.15 18.75 5.29
N SER A 50 -21.83 18.30 4.23
CA SER A 50 -22.27 19.20 3.16
C SER A 50 -23.36 20.18 3.58
N ASN A 51 -24.01 19.93 4.73
CA ASN A 51 -25.08 20.76 5.27
C ASN A 51 -24.61 21.61 6.47
N MET A 52 -23.31 21.57 6.79
CA MET A 52 -22.66 22.44 7.78
C MET A 52 -22.08 23.66 7.07
#